data_AF-A0A836RJS1-F1
#
_entry.id   AF-A0A836RJS1-F1
#
_cell.length_a   1.000
_cell.length_b   1.000
_cell.length_c   1.000
_cell.angle_alpha   90.00
_cell.angle_beta   90.00
_cell.angle_gamma   90.00
#
_symmetry.space_group_name_H-M   'P 1'
#
loop_
_entity.id
_entity.type
_entity.pdbx_description
1 polymer ?
#
loop_
_entity_poly.entity_id
_entity_poly.type
_entity_poly.pdbx_seq_one_letter_code
_entity_poly.pdbx_strand_id
1 'polypeptide(L)'
;MARCPACGQPVSERRRGTTDDRRSSQQPDPEDHRRYVRIARFRWAAEAGFFEHELAERLDVPTRILEHSNFDAMGGCWFTWYALCVPEELAEPAQAVLRELIAEHEQDEAEWESEAEPANVFSSPWSPNQEVWDPLEPRTLTSDTAAGARGPWIPILLTLAAGAAVLWGTRALPHRGLQPAAPVDGQEQTTERLWQGLARWPEPWTQLVGDGRGMRQLHIDPIRRRIIVREDADGDGRFEREVTVPAE
;
A
#
# COMPACT_ATOMS: atom_id res chain seq x y z
N MET A 1 27.45 -38.01 7.06
CA MET A 1 26.56 -37.24 7.95
C MET A 1 27.35 -36.04 8.49
N ALA A 2 26.91 -34.82 8.19
CA ALA A 2 27.64 -33.62 8.60
C ALA A 2 27.50 -33.40 10.12
N ARG A 3 28.61 -33.02 10.78
CA ARG A 3 28.66 -32.65 12.20
C ARG A 3 29.18 -31.23 12.32
N CYS A 4 28.69 -30.47 13.30
CA CYS A 4 29.18 -29.12 13.55
C CYS A 4 30.66 -29.19 14.02
N PRO A 5 31.60 -28.48 13.37
CA PRO A 5 33.02 -28.54 13.73
C PRO A 5 33.35 -27.90 15.08
N ALA A 6 32.47 -27.05 15.63
CA ALA A 6 32.69 -26.39 16.92
C ALA A 6 32.27 -27.26 18.12
N CYS A 7 31.26 -28.12 17.98
CA CYS A 7 30.68 -28.85 19.12
C CYS A 7 30.47 -30.34 18.89
N GLY A 8 30.76 -30.87 17.69
CA GLY A 8 30.72 -32.30 17.40
C GLY A 8 29.32 -32.95 17.37
N GLN A 9 28.27 -32.17 17.63
CA GLN A 9 26.88 -32.62 17.56
C GLN A 9 26.49 -32.96 16.10
N PRO A 10 25.77 -34.07 15.88
CA PRO A 10 25.21 -34.37 14.57
C PRO A 10 24.27 -33.25 14.15
N VAL A 11 24.31 -32.84 12.88
CA VAL A 11 23.28 -31.98 12.28
C VAL A 11 22.02 -32.84 12.09
N SER A 12 21.49 -33.41 13.17
CA SER A 12 20.13 -33.91 13.20
C SER A 12 19.26 -32.69 13.01
N GLU A 13 18.37 -32.74 12.01
CA GLU A 13 17.33 -31.77 11.71
C GLU A 13 17.17 -30.76 12.84
N ARG A 14 17.83 -29.60 12.70
CA ARG A 14 17.39 -28.41 13.40
C ARG A 14 15.95 -28.27 12.93
N ARG A 15 14.99 -28.80 13.72
CA ARG A 15 13.62 -28.30 13.76
C ARG A 15 13.84 -26.81 13.73
N ARG A 16 13.42 -26.20 12.61
CA ARG A 16 13.27 -24.76 12.53
C ARG A 16 12.40 -24.46 13.73
N GLY A 17 13.03 -23.98 14.81
CA GLY A 17 12.34 -23.20 15.80
C GLY A 17 11.89 -22.00 15.01
N THR A 18 10.71 -22.11 14.42
CA THR A 18 9.83 -21.00 14.18
C THR A 18 9.73 -20.33 15.53
N THR A 19 10.59 -19.34 15.78
CA THR A 19 10.17 -18.16 16.50
C THR A 19 8.97 -17.66 15.73
N ASP A 20 7.83 -18.22 16.15
CA ASP A 20 6.48 -17.88 15.75
C ASP A 20 6.25 -16.45 16.28
N ASP A 21 6.92 -15.46 15.67
CA ASP A 21 6.34 -14.14 15.45
C ASP A 21 5.29 -14.29 14.33
N ARG A 22 4.38 -15.23 14.57
CA ARG A 22 3.10 -15.34 13.93
C ARG A 22 2.32 -14.14 14.46
N ARG A 23 2.57 -12.99 13.85
CA ARG A 23 1.48 -12.07 13.50
C ARG A 23 0.63 -12.81 12.47
N SER A 24 0.00 -13.87 12.97
CA SER A 24 -0.91 -14.71 12.24
C SER A 24 -1.99 -13.74 11.85
N SER A 25 -2.09 -13.47 10.55
CA SER A 25 -3.36 -13.16 9.94
C SER A 25 -4.27 -14.31 10.36
N GLN A 26 -4.89 -14.21 11.54
CA GLN A 26 -5.87 -15.16 12.00
C GLN A 26 -6.99 -15.03 10.99
N GLN A 27 -6.97 -15.93 9.99
CA GLN A 27 -8.16 -16.17 9.22
C GLN A 27 -9.24 -16.46 10.26
N PRO A 28 -10.35 -15.70 10.23
CA PRO A 28 -11.37 -15.79 11.26
C PRO A 28 -11.77 -17.25 11.41
N ASP A 29 -11.82 -17.71 12.66
CA ASP A 29 -12.31 -19.04 12.97
C ASP A 29 -13.69 -19.18 12.29
N PRO A 30 -13.86 -20.11 11.33
CA PRO A 30 -15.11 -20.24 10.60
C PRO A 30 -16.30 -20.56 11.50
N GLU A 31 -16.07 -20.96 12.75
CA GLU A 31 -17.11 -21.24 13.75
C GLU A 31 -17.54 -20.00 14.56
N ASP A 32 -16.85 -18.86 14.46
CA ASP A 32 -17.27 -17.65 15.14
C ASP A 32 -18.39 -16.94 14.36
N HIS A 33 -19.62 -17.40 14.60
CA HIS A 33 -20.84 -16.86 13.99
C HIS A 33 -21.23 -15.47 14.49
N ARG A 34 -20.46 -14.85 15.39
CA ARG A 34 -20.77 -13.50 15.87
C ARG A 34 -20.62 -12.50 14.74
N ARG A 35 -21.61 -11.61 14.64
CA ARG A 35 -21.58 -10.53 13.67
C ARG A 35 -20.69 -9.42 14.21
N TYR A 36 -19.56 -9.19 13.56
CA TYR A 36 -18.68 -8.07 13.89
C TYR A 36 -19.15 -6.80 13.18
N VAL A 37 -19.18 -5.69 13.92
CA VAL A 37 -19.49 -4.36 13.41
C VAL A 37 -18.29 -3.44 13.60
N ARG A 38 -18.09 -2.52 12.65
CA ARG A 38 -17.01 -1.53 12.69
C ARG A 38 -17.42 -0.41 13.63
N ILE A 39 -16.56 -0.08 14.59
CA ILE A 39 -16.80 1.00 15.57
C ILE A 39 -15.88 2.21 15.38
N ALA A 40 -14.71 2.02 14.76
CA ALA A 40 -13.78 3.10 14.46
C ALA A 40 -12.89 2.78 13.25
N ARG A 41 -12.28 3.84 12.70
CA ARG A 41 -11.36 3.78 11.57
C ARG A 41 -10.09 4.56 11.91
N PHE A 42 -8.95 3.95 11.62
CA PHE A 42 -7.63 4.51 11.86
C PHE A 42 -6.84 4.58 10.55
N ARG A 43 -5.98 5.59 10.45
CA ARG A 43 -5.06 5.74 9.31
C ARG A 43 -3.87 4.79 9.44
N TRP A 44 -3.42 4.52 10.66
CA TRP A 44 -2.20 3.77 10.93
C TRP A 44 -2.48 2.45 11.65
N ALA A 45 -1.71 1.42 11.32
CA ALA A 45 -1.84 0.10 11.96
C ALA A 45 -1.46 0.13 13.45
N ALA A 46 -0.48 0.97 13.80
CA ALA A 46 0.00 1.09 15.17
C ALA A 46 -1.08 1.69 16.10
N GLU A 47 -1.70 2.77 15.65
CA GLU A 47 -2.81 3.42 16.35
C GLU A 47 -4.00 2.48 16.51
N ALA A 48 -4.40 1.78 15.43
CA ALA A 48 -5.44 0.77 15.50
C ALA A 48 -5.12 -0.34 16.51
N GLY A 49 -3.86 -0.80 16.57
CA GLY A 49 -3.38 -1.81 17.51
C GLY A 49 -3.36 -1.33 18.96
N PHE A 50 -3.01 -0.07 19.19
CA PHE A 50 -3.05 0.53 20.52
C PHE A 50 -4.48 0.56 21.07
N PHE A 51 -5.42 1.13 20.32
CA PHE A 51 -6.82 1.20 20.76
C PHE A 51 -7.50 -0.17 20.82
N GLU A 52 -7.09 -1.11 19.97
CA GLU A 52 -7.56 -2.49 20.05
C GLU A 52 -7.16 -3.16 21.37
N HIS A 53 -5.89 -2.99 21.77
CA HIS A 53 -5.37 -3.54 23.01
C HIS A 53 -6.06 -2.94 24.25
N GLU A 54 -6.11 -1.61 24.33
CA GLU A 54 -6.74 -0.88 25.45
C GLU A 54 -8.23 -1.22 25.59
N LEU A 55 -8.94 -1.31 24.46
CA LEU A 55 -10.36 -1.65 24.46
C LEU A 55 -10.60 -3.10 24.90
N ALA A 56 -9.76 -4.03 24.44
CA ALA A 56 -9.82 -5.43 24.85
C ALA A 56 -9.55 -5.58 26.36
N GLU A 57 -8.60 -4.82 26.90
CA GLU A 57 -8.29 -4.85 28.34
C GLU A 57 -9.43 -4.27 29.20
N ARG A 58 -10.03 -3.14 28.80
CA ARG A 58 -11.08 -2.49 29.60
C ARG A 58 -12.41 -3.25 29.61
N LEU A 59 -12.77 -3.90 28.50
CA LEU A 59 -14.07 -4.53 28.34
C LEU A 59 -14.05 -6.06 28.40
N ASP A 60 -12.86 -6.69 28.35
CA ASP A 60 -12.70 -8.15 28.25
C ASP A 60 -13.49 -8.73 27.06
N VAL A 61 -13.42 -8.05 25.91
CA VAL A 61 -14.18 -8.39 24.70
C VAL A 61 -13.26 -8.75 23.54
N PRO A 62 -13.69 -9.69 22.67
CA PRO A 62 -12.92 -10.03 21.49
C PRO A 62 -13.01 -8.91 20.44
N THR A 63 -11.92 -8.19 20.26
CA THR A 63 -11.73 -7.14 19.25
C THR A 63 -11.10 -7.71 17.98
N ARG A 64 -11.28 -7.02 16.84
CA ARG A 64 -10.62 -7.35 15.57
C ARG A 64 -10.23 -6.09 14.80
N ILE A 65 -9.08 -6.12 14.15
CA ILE A 65 -8.68 -5.09 13.18
C ILE A 65 -8.79 -5.66 11.77
N LEU A 66 -9.54 -4.96 10.90
CA LEU A 66 -9.63 -5.27 9.48
C LEU A 66 -8.81 -4.25 8.68
N GLU A 67 -7.87 -4.73 7.87
CA GLU A 67 -7.16 -3.90 6.91
C GLU A 67 -8.01 -3.71 5.66
N HIS A 68 -8.17 -2.46 5.23
CA HIS A 68 -8.82 -2.11 3.99
C HIS A 68 -7.88 -1.30 3.12
N SER A 69 -7.56 -1.84 1.94
CA SER A 69 -6.82 -1.13 0.90
C SER A 69 -7.77 -0.76 -0.23
N ASN A 70 -7.73 0.50 -0.66
CA ASN A 70 -8.50 0.97 -1.80
C ASN A 70 -7.59 1.79 -2.73
N PHE A 71 -7.86 1.68 -4.03
CA PHE A 71 -7.17 2.44 -5.06
C PHE A 71 -8.06 3.58 -5.52
N ASP A 72 -7.64 4.81 -5.24
CA ASP A 72 -8.29 5.98 -5.82
C ASP A 72 -7.77 6.19 -7.24
N ALA A 73 -8.59 5.83 -8.22
CA ALA A 73 -8.26 6.00 -9.63
C ALA A 73 -8.19 7.47 -10.07
N MET A 74 -8.88 8.38 -9.37
CA MET A 74 -8.86 9.81 -9.67
C MET A 74 -7.56 10.45 -9.19
N GLY A 75 -7.13 10.12 -7.97
CA GLY A 75 -5.86 10.56 -7.39
C GLY A 75 -4.63 9.77 -7.86
N GLY A 76 -4.83 8.59 -8.46
CA GLY A 76 -3.73 7.70 -8.85
C GLY A 76 -2.95 7.14 -7.66
N CYS A 77 -3.57 7.04 -6.48
CA CYS A 77 -2.91 6.63 -5.25
C CYS A 77 -3.62 5.45 -4.58
N TRP A 78 -2.83 4.64 -3.86
CA TRP A 78 -3.36 3.65 -2.93
C TRP A 78 -3.49 4.29 -1.55
N PHE A 79 -4.59 4.02 -0.88
CA PHE A 79 -4.73 4.33 0.53
C PHE A 79 -5.14 3.09 1.31
N THR A 80 -4.49 2.89 2.44
CA THR A 80 -4.81 1.83 3.39
C THR A 80 -5.34 2.47 4.66
N TRP A 81 -6.34 1.85 5.25
CA TRP A 81 -6.89 2.22 6.55
C TRP A 81 -7.30 0.96 7.30
N TYR A 82 -7.45 1.09 8.61
CA TYR A 82 -7.67 -0.02 9.53
C TYR A 82 -8.99 0.21 10.25
N ALA A 83 -9.87 -0.81 10.27
CA ALA A 83 -11.16 -0.75 10.93
C ALA A 83 -11.11 -1.55 12.22
N LEU A 84 -11.38 -0.92 13.36
CA LEU A 84 -11.58 -1.61 14.63
C LEU A 84 -13.02 -2.11 14.70
N CYS A 85 -13.17 -3.41 14.93
CA CYS A 85 -14.44 -4.12 14.94
C CYS A 85 -14.64 -4.86 16.26
N VAL A 86 -15.88 -4.91 16.72
CA VAL A 86 -16.33 -5.65 17.91
C VAL A 86 -17.61 -6.43 17.59
N PRO A 87 -18.01 -7.41 18.40
CA PRO A 87 -19.31 -8.05 18.26
C PRO A 87 -20.45 -7.03 18.32
N GLU A 88 -21.48 -7.22 17.49
CA GLU A 88 -22.63 -6.31 17.35
C GLU A 88 -23.31 -6.03 18.69
N GLU A 89 -23.42 -7.04 19.55
CA GLU A 89 -23.98 -6.94 20.91
C GLU A 89 -23.22 -5.98 21.85
N LEU A 90 -21.96 -5.66 21.53
CA LEU A 90 -21.07 -4.85 22.36
C LEU A 90 -20.68 -3.53 21.68
N ALA A 91 -21.28 -3.21 20.53
CA ALA A 91 -20.90 -2.04 19.74
C ALA A 91 -21.08 -0.72 20.48
N GLU A 92 -22.22 -0.51 21.13
CA GLU A 92 -22.51 0.70 21.90
C GLU A 92 -21.58 0.90 23.11
N PRO A 93 -21.42 -0.07 24.04
CA PRO A 93 -20.51 0.10 25.17
C PRO A 93 -19.06 0.25 24.72
N ALA A 94 -18.64 -0.47 23.67
CA ALA A 94 -17.30 -0.33 23.10
C ALA A 94 -17.05 1.06 22.51
N GLN A 95 -18.03 1.66 21.82
CA GLN A 95 -17.91 3.03 21.33
C GLN A 95 -17.82 4.05 22.46
N ALA A 96 -18.54 3.84 23.57
CA ALA A 96 -18.46 4.73 24.73
C ALA A 96 -17.05 4.72 25.35
N VAL A 97 -16.52 3.52 25.64
CA VAL A 97 -15.17 3.36 26.20
C VAL A 97 -14.09 3.88 25.24
N LEU A 98 -14.27 3.64 23.93
CA LEU A 98 -13.32 4.14 22.92
C LEU A 98 -13.27 5.67 22.88
N ARG A 99 -14.40 6.37 23.05
CA ARG A 99 -14.42 7.84 23.14
C ARG A 99 -13.70 8.36 24.38
N GLU A 100 -13.85 7.68 25.51
CA GLU A 100 -13.12 8.00 26.75
C GLU A 100 -11.61 7.81 26.56
N LEU A 101 -11.19 6.68 25.99
CA LEU A 101 -9.79 6.41 25.65
C LEU A 101 -9.16 7.46 24.73
N ILE A 102 -9.89 7.88 23.68
CA ILE A 102 -9.42 8.92 22.76
C ILE A 102 -9.25 10.25 23.50
N ALA A 103 -10.22 10.63 24.33
CA ALA A 103 -10.16 11.87 25.10
C ALA A 103 -9.01 11.88 26.12
N GLU A 104 -8.75 10.76 26.81
CA GLU A 104 -7.59 10.60 27.69
C GLU A 104 -6.27 10.77 26.92
N HIS A 105 -6.16 10.14 25.75
CA HIS A 105 -4.94 10.19 24.95
C HIS A 105 -4.63 11.58 24.39
N GLU A 106 -5.65 12.30 23.90
CA GLU A 106 -5.50 13.70 23.45
C GLU A 106 -5.05 14.62 24.58
N GLN A 107 -5.50 14.35 25.80
CA GLN A 107 -5.14 15.14 26.97
C GLN A 107 -3.69 14.90 27.38
N ASP A 108 -3.23 13.65 27.34
CA ASP A 108 -1.83 13.29 27.54
C ASP A 108 -0.96 13.96 26.46
N GLU A 109 -1.27 13.79 25.17
CA GLU A 109 -0.48 14.41 24.08
C GLU A 109 -0.37 15.93 24.23
N ALA A 110 -1.46 16.62 24.61
CA ALA A 110 -1.45 18.05 24.86
C ALA A 110 -0.55 18.45 26.04
N GLU A 111 -0.49 17.63 27.11
CA GLU A 111 0.41 17.85 28.24
C GLU A 111 1.88 17.71 27.82
N TRP A 112 2.21 16.64 27.08
CA TRP A 112 3.55 16.40 26.53
C TRP A 112 4.00 17.52 25.57
N GLU A 113 3.11 18.01 24.70
CA GLU A 113 3.40 19.14 23.81
C GLU A 113 3.60 20.45 24.58
N SER A 114 2.93 20.63 25.73
CA SER A 114 3.06 21.82 26.57
C SER A 114 4.35 21.84 27.39
N GLU A 115 4.89 20.68 27.77
CA GLU A 115 6.17 20.54 28.48
C GLU A 115 7.39 20.57 27.55
N ALA A 116 7.21 20.24 26.28
CA ALA A 116 8.23 20.43 25.26
C ALA A 116 8.48 21.92 25.05
N GLU A 117 9.52 22.47 25.71
CA GLU A 117 9.99 23.84 25.49
C GLU A 117 10.08 24.16 23.98
N PRO A 118 9.78 25.40 23.55
CA PRO A 118 9.61 25.78 22.15
C PRO A 118 10.95 25.76 21.38
N ALA A 119 11.51 24.58 21.15
CA ALA A 119 12.68 24.35 20.33
C ALA A 119 12.22 24.11 18.88
N ASN A 120 12.10 25.20 18.14
CA ASN A 120 11.87 25.27 16.70
C ASN A 120 10.50 24.76 16.21
N VAL A 121 9.63 25.74 16.02
CA VAL A 121 8.41 25.73 15.21
C VAL A 121 8.74 25.30 13.76
N PHE A 122 8.91 24.01 13.53
CA PHE A 122 8.68 23.42 12.22
C PHE A 122 7.18 23.16 12.14
N SER A 123 6.43 24.19 11.74
CA SER A 123 4.99 24.08 11.47
C SER A 123 4.79 23.06 10.38
N SER A 124 4.58 21.80 10.74
CA SER A 124 4.10 20.78 9.82
C SER A 124 2.66 21.17 9.46
N PRO A 125 2.37 21.54 8.20
CA PRO A 125 1.02 21.93 7.79
C PRO A 125 0.07 20.72 7.71
N TRP A 126 0.51 19.55 8.17
CA TRP A 126 -0.21 18.29 8.12
C TRP A 126 -0.53 17.82 9.55
N SER A 127 -1.31 18.60 10.29
CA SER A 127 -2.14 18.01 11.33
C SER A 127 -3.54 17.80 10.73
N PRO A 128 -3.83 16.61 10.18
CA PRO A 128 -5.13 16.33 9.62
C PRO A 128 -6.09 16.14 10.79
N ASN A 129 -7.02 17.07 10.93
CA ASN A 129 -8.25 16.94 11.69
C ASN A 129 -8.68 15.46 11.81
N GLN A 130 -8.78 14.98 13.05
CA GLN A 130 -9.70 13.91 13.41
C GLN A 130 -11.10 14.34 12.94
N GLU A 131 -11.46 14.00 11.70
CA GLU A 131 -12.87 13.90 11.35
C GLU A 131 -13.41 12.68 12.13
N VAL A 132 -13.95 12.94 13.32
CA VAL A 132 -14.86 12.01 13.99
C VAL A 132 -16.06 11.84 13.05
N TRP A 133 -16.02 10.81 12.22
CA TRP A 133 -17.06 10.53 11.24
C TRP A 133 -18.37 10.22 11.97
N ASP A 134 -19.38 11.05 11.70
CA ASP A 134 -20.78 10.84 12.08
C ASP A 134 -21.25 9.47 11.53
N PRO A 135 -21.86 8.59 12.34
CA PRO A 135 -22.25 7.25 11.88
C PRO A 135 -23.39 7.32 10.87
N LEU A 136 -23.02 7.31 9.59
CA LEU A 136 -23.75 6.76 8.43
C LEU A 136 -25.25 7.12 8.31
N GLU A 137 -25.54 8.28 7.72
CA GLU A 137 -26.66 8.33 6.78
C GLU A 137 -26.20 7.80 5.40
N PRO A 138 -26.94 6.86 4.78
CA PRO A 138 -26.61 6.36 3.46
C PRO A 138 -26.89 7.46 2.43
N ARG A 139 -25.86 8.26 2.10
CA ARG A 139 -25.93 9.20 0.97
C ARG A 139 -26.05 8.42 -0.32
N THR A 140 -27.28 8.34 -0.83
CA THR A 140 -27.57 7.98 -2.21
C THR A 140 -26.92 9.01 -3.12
N LEU A 141 -25.79 8.64 -3.74
CA LEU A 141 -25.16 9.39 -4.82
C LEU A 141 -26.13 9.48 -6.01
N THR A 142 -26.92 10.55 -6.06
CA THR A 142 -27.71 10.90 -7.25
C THR A 142 -26.74 11.25 -8.37
N SER A 143 -26.77 10.41 -9.39
CA SER A 143 -25.98 10.50 -10.60
C SER A 143 -26.60 11.53 -11.54
N ASP A 144 -26.22 12.81 -11.40
CA ASP A 144 -26.61 13.85 -12.36
C ASP A 144 -25.39 14.70 -12.70
N THR A 145 -24.64 14.28 -13.73
CA THR A 145 -24.22 15.11 -14.88
C THR A 145 -23.30 14.31 -15.80
N ALA A 146 -23.91 13.65 -16.78
CA ALA A 146 -23.23 13.27 -18.01
C ALA A 146 -23.42 14.38 -19.05
N ALA A 147 -22.40 15.20 -19.28
CA ALA A 147 -22.16 15.88 -20.56
C ALA A 147 -20.83 16.63 -20.55
N GLY A 148 -19.80 16.10 -21.24
CA GLY A 148 -18.77 16.95 -21.84
C GLY A 148 -17.30 16.75 -21.44
N ALA A 149 -16.95 15.89 -20.50
CA ALA A 149 -15.54 15.65 -20.19
C ALA A 149 -14.95 14.52 -21.06
N ARG A 150 -14.40 14.86 -22.23
CA ARG A 150 -13.37 14.03 -22.90
C ARG A 150 -12.07 14.10 -22.08
N GLY A 151 -12.15 13.67 -20.82
CA GLY A 151 -11.05 13.68 -19.86
C GLY A 151 -10.06 12.53 -20.08
N PRO A 152 -8.92 12.54 -19.37
CA PRO A 152 -7.75 11.67 -19.56
C PRO A 152 -7.98 10.19 -19.14
N TRP A 153 -9.18 9.67 -19.35
CA TRP A 153 -9.53 8.27 -19.11
C TRP A 153 -8.90 7.31 -20.12
N ILE A 154 -8.59 7.79 -21.33
CA ILE A 154 -8.01 6.95 -22.40
C ILE A 154 -6.65 6.36 -21.96
N PRO A 155 -5.69 7.13 -21.42
CA PRO A 155 -4.46 6.57 -20.85
C PRO A 155 -4.71 5.51 -19.77
N ILE A 156 -5.62 5.76 -18.82
CA ILE A 156 -5.89 4.85 -17.69
C ILE A 156 -6.50 3.53 -18.17
N LEU A 157 -7.47 3.60 -19.08
CA LEU A 157 -8.07 2.42 -19.69
C LEU A 157 -7.04 1.64 -20.53
N LEU A 158 -6.08 2.32 -21.17
CA LEU A 158 -4.97 1.67 -21.87
C LEU A 158 -4.02 0.96 -20.91
N THR A 159 -3.65 1.56 -19.77
CA THR A 159 -2.77 0.91 -18.78
C THR A 159 -3.46 -0.31 -18.15
N LEU A 160 -4.75 -0.19 -17.82
CA LEU A 160 -5.55 -1.31 -17.30
C LEU A 160 -5.71 -2.42 -18.34
N ALA A 161 -5.96 -2.08 -19.62
CA ALA A 161 -6.04 -3.06 -20.69
C ALA A 161 -4.70 -3.76 -20.94
N ALA A 162 -3.58 -3.04 -20.90
CA ALA A 162 -2.25 -3.62 -21.02
C ALA A 162 -1.93 -4.58 -19.85
N GLY A 163 -2.24 -4.17 -18.60
CA GLY A 163 -2.09 -5.03 -17.43
C GLY A 163 -2.97 -6.28 -17.48
N ALA A 164 -4.24 -6.12 -17.90
CA ALA A 164 -5.17 -7.23 -18.07
C ALA A 164 -4.70 -8.21 -19.18
N ALA A 165 -4.18 -7.71 -20.30
CA ALA A 165 -3.64 -8.54 -21.38
C ALA A 165 -2.44 -9.38 -20.93
N VAL A 166 -1.53 -8.80 -20.12
CA VAL A 166 -0.40 -9.53 -19.52
C VAL A 166 -0.90 -10.61 -18.54
N LEU A 167 -1.89 -10.28 -17.70
CA LEU A 167 -2.43 -11.20 -16.71
C LEU A 167 -3.23 -12.36 -17.36
N TRP A 168 -3.94 -12.10 -18.46
CA TRP A 168 -4.67 -13.12 -19.21
C TRP A 168 -3.76 -13.96 -20.11
N GLY A 169 -2.74 -13.35 -20.73
CA GLY A 169 -1.74 -14.08 -21.51
C GLY A 169 -0.97 -15.11 -20.69
N THR A 170 -0.76 -14.83 -19.40
CA THR A 170 -0.11 -15.78 -18.47
C THR A 170 -1.06 -16.87 -17.95
N ARG A 171 -2.37 -16.60 -17.86
CA ARG A 171 -3.38 -17.58 -17.39
C ARG A 171 -3.98 -18.48 -18.46
N ALA A 172 -3.96 -18.06 -19.74
CA ALA A 172 -4.52 -18.84 -20.85
C ALA A 172 -3.61 -20.00 -21.31
N LEU A 173 -2.47 -20.22 -20.64
CA LEU A 173 -1.64 -21.41 -20.86
C LEU A 173 -2.17 -22.54 -19.94
N PRO A 174 -2.88 -23.55 -20.49
CA PRO A 174 -3.41 -24.63 -19.68
C PRO A 174 -2.27 -25.37 -18.98
N HIS A 175 -2.45 -25.61 -17.67
CA HIS A 175 -1.59 -26.39 -16.80
C HIS A 175 -1.11 -27.69 -17.49
N ARG A 176 0.06 -27.64 -18.14
CA ARG A 176 0.84 -28.83 -18.50
C ARG A 176 1.99 -28.92 -17.51
N GLY A 177 2.05 -30.06 -16.84
CA GLY A 177 2.94 -30.31 -15.71
C GLY A 177 4.40 -29.99 -16.02
N LEU A 178 5.11 -29.65 -14.94
CA LEU A 178 6.54 -29.38 -14.90
C LEU A 178 7.34 -30.32 -15.84
N GLN A 179 7.59 -29.84 -17.06
CA GLN A 179 8.74 -30.26 -17.85
C GLN A 179 9.82 -29.20 -17.67
N PRO A 180 11.10 -29.59 -17.60
CA PRO A 180 12.20 -28.62 -17.55
C PRO A 180 12.05 -27.68 -18.74
N ALA A 181 12.18 -26.38 -18.48
CA ALA A 181 11.99 -25.32 -19.45
C ALA A 181 12.68 -25.68 -20.78
N ALA A 182 11.88 -26.02 -21.79
CA ALA A 182 12.36 -25.99 -23.15
C ALA A 182 12.79 -24.54 -23.44
N PRO A 183 13.94 -24.32 -24.07
CA PRO A 183 14.39 -22.99 -24.44
C PRO A 183 13.29 -22.31 -25.26
N VAL A 184 12.81 -21.17 -24.77
CA VAL A 184 11.81 -20.36 -25.48
C VAL A 184 12.56 -19.64 -26.60
N ASP A 185 12.73 -20.32 -27.73
CA ASP A 185 13.14 -19.72 -29.00
C ASP A 185 12.08 -18.66 -29.37
N GLY A 186 12.30 -17.41 -28.95
CA GLY A 186 11.38 -16.29 -29.20
C GLY A 186 11.32 -15.18 -28.15
N GLN A 187 11.98 -15.35 -27.00
CA GLN A 187 12.02 -14.29 -25.97
C GLN A 187 12.73 -13.03 -26.47
N GLU A 188 13.81 -13.19 -27.25
CA GLU A 188 14.52 -12.07 -27.89
C GLU A 188 13.62 -11.25 -28.82
N GLN A 189 12.71 -11.91 -29.57
CA GLN A 189 11.83 -11.21 -30.50
C GLN A 189 10.76 -10.37 -29.78
N THR A 190 10.34 -10.78 -28.58
CA THR A 190 9.35 -10.05 -27.79
C THR A 190 9.98 -8.83 -27.15
N THR A 191 11.18 -8.98 -26.57
CA THR A 191 11.96 -7.87 -25.99
C THR A 191 12.33 -6.85 -27.07
N GLU A 192 12.78 -7.29 -28.24
CA GLU A 192 13.14 -6.40 -29.36
C GLU A 192 11.92 -5.62 -29.90
N ARG A 193 10.74 -6.26 -30.00
CA ARG A 193 9.50 -5.57 -30.40
C ARG A 193 9.08 -4.51 -29.39
N LEU A 194 9.26 -4.78 -28.10
CA LEU A 194 8.92 -3.85 -27.02
C LEU A 194 9.87 -2.64 -27.05
N TRP A 195 11.16 -2.86 -27.27
CA TRP A 195 12.14 -1.80 -27.49
C TRP A 195 11.83 -0.96 -28.72
N GLN A 196 11.48 -1.59 -29.84
CA GLN A 196 11.08 -0.87 -31.04
C GLN A 196 9.81 -0.03 -30.84
N GLY A 197 8.90 -0.47 -29.98
CA GLY A 197 7.72 0.31 -29.58
C GLY A 197 8.09 1.53 -28.75
N LEU A 198 8.90 1.33 -27.71
CA LEU A 198 9.35 2.40 -26.82
C LEU A 198 10.24 3.43 -27.54
N ALA A 199 11.08 2.97 -28.46
CA ALA A 199 11.97 3.80 -29.28
C ALA A 199 11.23 4.78 -30.21
N ARG A 200 9.96 4.51 -30.53
CA ARG A 200 9.16 5.37 -31.42
C ARG A 200 8.56 6.57 -30.71
N TRP A 201 8.66 6.65 -29.38
CA TRP A 201 8.13 7.77 -28.64
C TRP A 201 9.12 8.94 -28.68
N PRO A 202 8.78 10.07 -29.33
CA PRO A 202 9.73 11.17 -29.58
C PRO A 202 10.00 12.02 -28.32
N GLU A 203 9.09 12.00 -27.35
CA GLU A 203 9.14 12.82 -26.15
C GLU A 203 9.59 12.02 -24.91
N PRO A 204 10.38 12.62 -24.00
CA PRO A 204 10.70 11.97 -22.74
C PRO A 204 9.42 11.78 -21.91
N TRP A 205 9.30 10.64 -21.24
CA TRP A 205 8.19 10.41 -20.32
C TRP A 205 8.47 11.18 -19.02
N THR A 206 7.55 12.07 -18.62
CA THR A 206 7.72 12.95 -17.47
C THR A 206 6.77 12.57 -16.34
N GLN A 207 7.29 12.57 -15.12
CA GLN A 207 6.56 12.32 -13.88
C GLN A 207 6.87 13.46 -12.90
N LEU A 208 5.84 14.10 -12.34
CA LEU A 208 6.04 15.07 -11.26
C LEU A 208 6.31 14.35 -9.94
N VAL A 209 7.24 14.87 -9.13
CA VAL A 209 7.70 14.29 -7.86
C VAL A 209 7.42 15.28 -6.73
N GLY A 210 6.90 14.78 -5.60
CA GLY A 210 6.51 15.61 -4.44
C GLY A 210 5.28 16.47 -4.70
N ASP A 211 5.28 17.71 -4.19
CA ASP A 211 4.18 18.69 -4.32
C ASP A 211 4.05 19.31 -5.73
N GLY A 212 4.54 18.62 -6.76
CA GLY A 212 4.54 19.09 -8.15
C GLY A 212 5.69 20.04 -8.50
N ARG A 213 6.65 20.25 -7.59
CA ARG A 213 7.87 21.02 -7.89
C ARG A 213 8.91 20.15 -8.58
N GLY A 214 9.20 18.96 -8.04
CA GLY A 214 10.17 18.06 -8.68
C GLY A 214 9.64 17.41 -9.96
N MET A 215 10.55 17.04 -10.85
CA MET A 215 10.27 16.35 -12.10
C MET A 215 11.28 15.22 -12.33
N ARG A 216 10.77 14.04 -12.69
CA ARG A 216 11.55 12.92 -13.18
C ARG A 216 11.27 12.70 -14.66
N GLN A 217 12.31 12.59 -15.47
CA GLN A 217 12.22 12.30 -16.89
C GLN A 217 12.85 10.95 -17.21
N LEU A 218 12.14 10.13 -17.97
CA LEU A 218 12.61 8.89 -18.54
C LEU A 218 12.80 9.08 -20.04
N HIS A 219 14.03 8.93 -20.50
CA HIS A 219 14.39 8.96 -21.91
C HIS A 219 14.99 7.62 -22.33
N ILE A 220 14.52 7.08 -23.44
CA ILE A 220 15.02 5.83 -24.01
C ILE A 220 15.84 6.18 -25.24
N ASP A 221 17.12 5.83 -25.23
CA ASP A 221 18.04 6.05 -26.34
C ASP A 221 18.15 4.74 -27.14
N PRO A 222 17.42 4.61 -28.25
CA PRO A 222 17.33 3.35 -29.00
C PRO A 222 18.62 3.05 -29.77
N ILE A 223 19.40 4.08 -30.11
CA ILE A 223 20.66 3.92 -30.83
C ILE A 223 21.71 3.29 -29.92
N ARG A 224 21.78 3.75 -28.67
CA ARG A 224 22.75 3.26 -27.68
C ARG A 224 22.21 2.16 -26.77
N ARG A 225 20.95 1.73 -26.95
CA ARG A 225 20.26 0.72 -26.11
C ARG A 225 20.44 1.01 -24.62
N ARG A 226 20.00 2.19 -24.19
CA ARG A 226 20.08 2.58 -22.78
C ARG A 226 18.86 3.37 -22.36
N ILE A 227 18.51 3.21 -21.09
CA ILE A 227 17.49 4.02 -20.42
C ILE A 227 18.22 5.09 -19.62
N ILE A 228 17.80 6.34 -19.79
CA ILE A 228 18.32 7.49 -19.05
C ILE A 228 17.19 8.03 -18.18
N VAL A 229 17.39 8.00 -16.87
CA VAL A 229 16.48 8.62 -15.89
C VAL A 229 17.14 9.89 -15.39
N ARG A 230 16.45 11.02 -15.53
CA ARG A 230 16.86 12.31 -14.99
C ARG A 230 15.88 12.76 -13.92
N GLU A 231 16.37 13.40 -12.88
CA GLU A 231 15.56 13.91 -11.78
C GLU A 231 16.00 15.35 -11.48
N ASP A 232 15.01 16.22 -11.41
CA ASP A 232 15.00 17.61 -11.00
C ASP A 232 14.22 17.64 -9.68
N ALA A 233 14.90 17.79 -8.55
CA ALA A 233 14.29 17.63 -7.23
C ALA A 233 13.57 18.89 -6.77
N ASP A 234 14.04 20.07 -7.19
CA ASP A 234 13.53 21.36 -6.71
C ASP A 234 12.61 22.09 -7.69
N GLY A 235 12.55 21.64 -8.94
CA GLY A 235 11.69 22.18 -9.98
C GLY A 235 12.24 23.38 -10.72
N ASP A 236 13.55 23.64 -10.64
CA ASP A 236 14.19 24.77 -11.31
C ASP A 236 14.45 24.51 -12.81
N GLY A 237 14.14 23.30 -13.30
CA GLY A 237 14.34 22.86 -14.68
C GLY A 237 15.74 22.29 -14.94
N ARG A 238 16.58 22.13 -13.91
CA ARG A 238 17.91 21.53 -13.99
C ARG A 238 17.91 20.17 -13.31
N PHE A 239 18.27 19.15 -14.08
CA PHE A 239 18.41 17.81 -13.53
C PHE A 239 19.68 17.71 -12.68
N GLU A 240 19.53 17.47 -11.38
CA GLU A 240 20.67 17.28 -10.47
C GLU A 240 21.14 15.82 -10.46
N ARG A 241 20.28 14.88 -10.87
CA ARG A 241 20.61 13.46 -10.94
C ARG A 241 20.33 12.87 -12.31
N GLU A 242 21.30 12.14 -12.85
CA GLU A 242 21.16 11.32 -14.06
C GLU A 242 21.62 9.89 -13.76
N VAL A 243 20.77 8.91 -14.07
CA VAL A 243 21.09 7.48 -13.97
C VAL A 243 20.94 6.88 -15.36
N THR A 244 22.02 6.29 -15.86
CA THR A 244 22.00 5.55 -17.13
C THR A 244 22.02 4.05 -16.84
N VAL A 245 21.02 3.33 -17.33
CA VAL A 245 20.91 1.88 -17.21
C VAL A 245 21.07 1.25 -18.60
N PRO A 246 22.02 0.33 -18.80
CA PRO A 246 22.10 -0.43 -20.05
C PRO A 246 20.84 -1.28 -20.21
N ALA A 247 20.28 -1.29 -21.42
CA ALA A 247 19.19 -2.19 -21.79
C ALA A 247 19.80 -3.49 -22.33
N GLU A 248 19.98 -4.47 -21.46
CA GLU A 248 20.39 -5.84 -21.83
C GLU A 248 19.21 -6.66 -22.37
#